data_AF-A0A820J7R0-F1
#
_entry.id   AF-A0A820J7R0-F1
#
_cell.length_a   1.000
_cell.length_b   1.000
_cell.length_c   1.000
_cell.angle_alpha   90.00
_cell.angle_beta   90.00
_cell.angle_gamma   90.00
#
_symmetry.space_group_name_H-M   'P 1'
#
loop_
_entity.id
_entity.type
_entity.pdbx_description
1 polymer ?
#
loop_
_entity_poly.entity_id
_entity_poly.type
_entity_poly.pdbx_seq_one_letter_code
_entity_poly.pdbx_strand_id
1 'polypeptide(L)'
;MSEIPIHIRHCILYEFQLGNNAITAARNICAALGEGAVADRTCGDWFKRFREGDISLEDRPKSGRPLESDIERLKVLIEDNPRLTTRELSAILGCNQSTMDRHLHEMGKVNKLDTWVPHQLTSNNIQQIVTGDEKWVLYVNHTRKHQWINSEDLPEPEPKNGFHPKKLMLSI
;
A
#
# COMPACT_ATOMS: atom_id res chain seq x y z
N MET A 1 21.86 -12.72 12.05
CA MET A 1 23.10 -11.94 12.31
C MET A 1 22.71 -10.84 13.26
N SER A 2 23.30 -10.84 14.46
CA SER A 2 23.08 -9.83 15.49
C SER A 2 23.37 -8.44 14.91
N GLU A 3 22.45 -7.49 15.13
CA GLU A 3 22.66 -6.10 14.73
C GLU A 3 23.80 -5.53 15.56
N ILE A 4 24.94 -5.26 14.92
CA ILE A 4 26.05 -4.60 15.61
C ILE A 4 25.60 -3.17 15.91
N PRO A 5 25.65 -2.74 17.18
CA PRO A 5 25.33 -1.39 17.57
C PRO A 5 26.10 -0.34 16.75
N ILE A 6 25.42 0.74 16.38
CA ILE A 6 25.98 1.82 15.55
C ILE A 6 27.28 2.40 16.13
N HIS A 7 27.43 2.42 17.46
CA HIS A 7 28.63 2.92 18.13
C HIS A 7 29.86 2.05 17.86
N ILE A 8 29.71 0.72 17.73
CA ILE A 8 30.82 -0.17 17.36
C ILE A 8 31.28 0.11 15.93
N ARG A 9 30.34 0.39 15.00
CA ARG A 9 30.68 0.75 13.61
C ARG A 9 31.51 2.03 13.54
N HIS A 10 31.23 3.01 14.40
CA HIS A 10 32.05 4.22 14.54
C HIS A 10 33.46 3.90 15.04
N CYS A 11 33.60 3.04 16.04
CA CYS A 11 34.93 2.61 16.52
C CYS A 11 35.73 1.90 15.42
N ILE A 12 35.09 1.05 14.62
CA ILE A 12 35.74 0.39 13.47
C ILE A 12 36.23 1.42 12.44
N LEU A 13 35.41 2.44 12.13
CA LEU A 13 35.81 3.52 11.21
C LEU A 13 36.97 4.35 11.77
N TYR A 14 36.94 4.65 13.06
CA TYR A 14 38.03 5.36 13.74
C TYR A 14 39.35 4.59 13.65
N GLU A 15 39.35 3.29 13.98
CA GLU A 15 40.54 2.44 13.87
C GLU A 15 41.06 2.32 12.42
N PHE A 16 40.15 2.31 11.44
CA PHE A 16 40.50 2.35 10.02
C PHE A 16 41.21 3.66 9.65
N GLN A 17 40.72 4.81 10.14
CA GLN A 17 41.33 6.13 9.91
C GLN A 17 42.70 6.29 10.59
N LEU A 18 42.92 5.60 11.71
CA LEU A 18 44.24 5.51 12.35
C LEU A 18 45.26 4.68 11.54
N GLY A 19 44.82 3.96 10.49
CA GLY A 19 45.68 3.12 9.68
C GLY A 19 45.99 1.75 10.29
N ASN A 20 45.23 1.34 11.31
CA ASN A 20 45.37 0.01 11.90
C ASN A 20 44.84 -1.07 10.93
N ASN A 21 45.24 -2.33 11.13
CA ASN A 21 44.65 -3.45 10.40
C ASN A 21 43.37 -3.94 11.10
N ALA A 22 42.49 -4.64 10.38
CA ALA A 22 41.19 -5.06 10.89
C ALA A 22 41.27 -5.98 12.13
N ILE A 23 42.29 -6.83 12.23
CA ILE A 23 42.47 -7.76 13.36
C ILE A 23 42.91 -6.98 14.61
N THR A 24 43.86 -6.06 14.46
CA THR A 24 44.30 -5.15 15.53
C THR A 24 43.16 -4.25 15.98
N ALA A 25 42.39 -3.70 15.03
CA ALA A 25 41.21 -2.90 15.32
C ALA A 25 40.17 -3.70 16.13
N ALA A 26 39.86 -4.95 15.73
CA ALA A 26 38.92 -5.79 16.46
C ALA A 26 39.39 -6.07 17.90
N ARG A 27 40.70 -6.32 18.10
CA ARG A 27 41.30 -6.49 19.43
C ARG A 27 41.24 -5.22 20.26
N ASN A 28 41.57 -4.06 19.70
CA ASN A 28 41.51 -2.77 20.38
C ASN A 28 40.08 -2.46 20.84
N ILE A 29 39.10 -2.72 19.96
CA ILE A 29 37.68 -2.50 20.24
C ILE A 29 37.20 -3.46 21.34
N CYS A 30 37.53 -4.75 21.26
CA CYS A 30 37.16 -5.72 22.30
C CYS A 30 37.87 -5.41 23.64
N ALA A 31 39.10 -4.90 23.63
CA ALA A 31 39.78 -4.47 24.84
C ALA A 31 39.11 -3.25 25.50
N ALA A 32 38.58 -2.31 24.71
CA ALA A 32 37.93 -1.10 25.21
C ALA A 32 36.45 -1.30 25.58
N LEU A 33 35.70 -2.08 24.79
CA LEU A 33 34.25 -2.22 24.89
C LEU A 33 33.79 -3.56 25.50
N GLY A 34 34.71 -4.50 25.73
CA GLY A 34 34.43 -5.82 26.30
C GLY A 34 34.69 -6.96 25.32
N GLU A 35 34.99 -8.14 25.88
CA GLU A 35 35.27 -9.34 25.10
C GLU A 35 34.06 -9.72 24.24
N GLY A 36 34.29 -9.90 22.92
CA GLY A 36 33.23 -10.20 21.97
C GLY A 36 32.42 -8.99 21.47
N ALA A 37 32.83 -7.75 21.76
CA ALA A 37 32.18 -6.55 21.25
C ALA A 37 32.08 -6.51 19.71
N VAL A 38 33.11 -7.03 19.01
CA VAL A 38 33.08 -7.22 17.56
C VAL A 38 33.85 -8.50 17.18
N ALA A 39 33.33 -9.26 16.23
CA ALA A 39 34.06 -10.40 15.67
C ALA A 39 35.05 -9.92 14.60
N ASP A 40 36.22 -10.56 14.53
CA ASP A 40 37.27 -10.27 13.53
C ASP A 40 36.71 -10.23 12.10
N ARG A 41 35.82 -11.18 11.77
CA ARG A 41 35.15 -11.25 10.46
C ARG A 41 34.35 -9.98 10.17
N THR A 42 33.58 -9.51 11.13
CA THR A 42 32.75 -8.32 10.91
C THR A 42 33.59 -7.07 10.80
N CYS A 43 34.65 -6.94 11.61
CA CYS A 43 35.61 -5.85 11.45
C CYS A 43 36.24 -5.87 10.05
N GLY A 44 36.62 -7.06 9.56
CA GLY A 44 37.13 -7.25 8.20
C GLY A 44 36.15 -6.85 7.10
N ASP A 45 34.88 -7.22 7.22
CA ASP A 45 33.83 -6.86 6.26
C ASP A 45 33.63 -5.34 6.19
N TRP A 46 33.63 -4.64 7.33
CA TRP A 46 33.58 -3.18 7.39
C TRP A 46 34.83 -2.52 6.81
N PHE A 47 36.02 -3.03 7.12
CA PHE A 47 37.28 -2.54 6.54
C PHE A 47 37.35 -2.72 5.02
N LYS A 48 36.75 -3.79 4.49
CA LYS A 48 36.60 -3.97 3.04
C LYS A 48 35.70 -2.88 2.46
N ARG A 49 34.55 -2.63 3.09
CA ARG A 49 33.58 -1.60 2.70
C ARG A 49 34.20 -0.20 2.69
N PHE A 50 35.00 0.15 3.70
CA PHE A 50 35.70 1.43 3.78
C PHE A 50 36.79 1.59 2.70
N ARG A 51 37.52 0.51 2.38
CA ARG A 51 38.50 0.52 1.28
C ARG A 51 37.85 0.70 -0.10
N GLU A 52 36.60 0.26 -0.26
CA GLU A 52 35.79 0.49 -1.46
C GLU A 52 35.22 1.93 -1.52
N GLY A 53 35.50 2.79 -0.52
CA GLY A 53 35.07 4.18 -0.46
C GLY A 53 33.71 4.41 0.20
N ASP A 54 33.03 3.35 0.64
CA ASP A 54 31.73 3.43 1.33
C ASP A 54 31.95 3.56 2.84
N ILE A 55 32.06 4.80 3.32
CA ILE A 55 32.19 5.15 4.75
C ILE A 55 30.85 5.21 5.50
N SER A 56 29.71 4.89 4.84
CA SER A 56 28.41 4.96 5.48
C SER A 56 28.28 3.88 6.57
N LEU A 57 27.88 4.30 7.77
CA LEU A 57 27.69 3.42 8.93
C LEU A 57 26.28 2.82 8.98
N GLU A 58 25.41 3.23 8.05
CA GLU A 58 24.07 2.69 7.92
C GLU A 58 24.10 1.28 7.31
N ASP A 59 23.10 0.48 7.67
CA ASP A 59 22.89 -0.80 7.02
C ASP A 59 22.48 -0.57 5.57
N ARG A 60 23.06 -1.36 4.66
CA ARG A 60 22.58 -1.38 3.29
C ARG A 60 21.12 -1.83 3.28
N PRO A 61 20.30 -1.32 2.35
CA PRO A 61 18.95 -1.84 2.18
C PRO A 61 19.04 -3.35 2.04
N LYS A 62 18.38 -4.07 2.95
CA LYS A 62 18.35 -5.53 2.91
C LYS A 62 17.68 -5.90 1.58
N SER A 63 18.29 -6.82 0.83
CA SER A 63 17.64 -7.41 -0.34
C SER A 63 16.40 -8.16 0.15
N GLY A 64 15.25 -7.49 0.11
CA GLY A 64 13.97 -8.10 0.41
C GLY A 64 13.58 -9.11 -0.68
N ARG A 65 12.43 -9.76 -0.52
CA ARG A 65 11.84 -10.57 -1.59
C ARG A 65 11.60 -9.67 -2.81
N PRO A 66 12.02 -10.06 -4.04
CA PRO A 66 11.77 -9.25 -5.23
C PRO A 66 10.26 -9.10 -5.43
N LEU A 67 9.75 -7.87 -5.28
CA LEU A 67 8.32 -7.53 -5.35
C LEU A 67 7.93 -6.96 -6.72
N GLU A 68 8.92 -6.41 -7.42
CA GLU A 68 8.74 -5.55 -8.59
C GLU A 68 8.08 -6.26 -9.77
N SER A 69 8.41 -7.53 -9.98
CA SER A 69 7.83 -8.36 -11.06
C SER A 69 6.32 -8.60 -10.91
N ASP A 70 5.85 -8.83 -9.68
CA ASP A 70 4.42 -9.12 -9.43
C ASP A 70 3.57 -7.83 -9.50
N ILE A 71 4.15 -6.69 -9.11
CA ILE A 71 3.49 -5.37 -9.20
C ILE A 71 3.27 -4.96 -10.65
N GLU A 72 4.27 -5.10 -11.53
CA GLU A 72 4.11 -4.74 -12.95
C GLU A 72 3.04 -5.58 -13.64
N ARG A 73 3.01 -6.90 -13.37
CA ARG A 73 1.96 -7.79 -13.89
C ARG A 73 0.57 -7.39 -13.37
N LEU A 74 0.48 -6.99 -12.12
CA LEU A 74 -0.76 -6.51 -11.52
C LEU A 74 -1.25 -5.20 -12.16
N LYS A 75 -0.36 -4.25 -12.45
CA LYS A 75 -0.72 -3.00 -13.13
C LYS A 75 -1.39 -3.26 -14.48
N VAL A 76 -0.80 -4.13 -15.30
CA VAL A 76 -1.34 -4.50 -16.61
C VAL A 76 -2.77 -5.07 -16.49
N LEU A 77 -3.02 -5.94 -15.52
CA LEU A 77 -4.36 -6.52 -15.32
C LEU A 77 -5.40 -5.48 -14.89
N ILE A 78 -5.02 -4.51 -14.06
CA ILE A 78 -5.92 -3.45 -13.60
C ILE A 78 -6.23 -2.46 -14.72
N GLU A 79 -5.25 -2.16 -15.58
CA GLU A 79 -5.42 -1.27 -16.74
C GLU A 79 -6.33 -1.91 -17.80
N ASP A 80 -6.23 -3.22 -18.01
CA ASP A 80 -7.12 -3.96 -18.90
C ASP A 80 -8.55 -4.06 -18.35
N ASN A 81 -8.69 -4.40 -17.07
CA ASN A 81 -9.99 -4.51 -16.43
C ASN A 81 -9.97 -4.03 -14.96
N PRO A 82 -10.40 -2.78 -14.68
CA PRO A 82 -10.41 -2.23 -13.33
C PRO A 82 -11.50 -2.83 -12.42
N ARG A 83 -12.37 -3.70 -12.94
CA ARG A 83 -13.49 -4.32 -12.19
C ARG A 83 -13.13 -5.66 -11.54
N LEU A 84 -11.94 -6.17 -11.79
CA LEU A 84 -11.50 -7.45 -11.21
C LEU A 84 -11.45 -7.36 -9.69
N THR A 85 -11.95 -8.42 -9.04
CA THR A 85 -11.89 -8.55 -7.58
C THR A 85 -10.50 -8.96 -7.12
N THR A 86 -10.16 -8.66 -5.86
CA THR A 86 -8.88 -9.06 -5.27
C THR A 86 -8.68 -10.58 -5.27
N ARG A 87 -9.77 -11.35 -5.18
CA ARG A 87 -9.76 -12.81 -5.31
C ARG A 87 -9.41 -13.27 -6.72
N GLU A 88 -10.03 -12.71 -7.75
CA GLU A 88 -9.72 -13.05 -9.14
C GLU A 88 -8.27 -12.71 -9.48
N LEU A 89 -7.81 -11.51 -9.11
CA LEU A 89 -6.42 -11.10 -9.30
C LEU A 89 -5.45 -12.04 -8.58
N SER A 90 -5.78 -12.47 -7.35
CA SER A 90 -4.97 -13.42 -6.60
C SER A 90 -4.88 -14.78 -7.28
N ALA A 91 -5.98 -15.25 -7.88
CA ALA A 91 -6.01 -16.51 -8.63
C ALA A 91 -5.20 -16.43 -9.94
N ILE A 92 -5.27 -15.31 -10.66
CA ILE A 92 -4.53 -15.07 -11.90
C ILE A 92 -3.01 -15.00 -11.63
N LEU A 93 -2.61 -14.30 -10.56
CA LEU A 93 -1.20 -14.12 -10.21
C LEU A 93 -0.65 -15.26 -9.34
N GLY A 94 -1.50 -16.17 -8.85
CA GLY A 94 -1.11 -17.30 -8.01
C GLY A 94 -0.58 -16.88 -6.63
N CYS A 95 -1.04 -15.75 -6.11
CA CYS A 95 -0.60 -15.21 -4.83
C CYS A 95 -1.75 -15.17 -3.81
N ASN A 96 -1.42 -14.90 -2.55
CA ASN A 96 -2.44 -14.79 -1.50
C ASN A 96 -3.23 -13.47 -1.64
N GLN A 97 -4.54 -13.49 -1.34
CA GLN A 97 -5.39 -12.30 -1.37
C GLN A 97 -4.84 -11.14 -0.50
N SER A 98 -4.26 -11.43 0.67
CA SER A 98 -3.64 -10.40 1.52
C SER A 98 -2.43 -9.71 0.87
N THR A 99 -1.66 -10.45 0.07
CA THR A 99 -0.56 -9.91 -0.73
C THR A 99 -1.09 -8.96 -1.80
N MET A 100 -2.22 -9.31 -2.43
CA MET A 100 -2.90 -8.45 -3.40
C MET A 100 -3.37 -7.15 -2.77
N ASP A 101 -4.03 -7.22 -1.63
CA ASP A 101 -4.52 -6.03 -0.92
C ASP A 101 -3.37 -5.09 -0.57
N ARG A 102 -2.24 -5.63 -0.10
CA ARG A 102 -1.03 -4.85 0.16
C ARG A 102 -0.49 -4.18 -1.10
N HIS A 103 -0.36 -4.90 -2.23
CA HIS A 103 0.16 -4.30 -3.47
C HIS A 103 -0.76 -3.23 -4.02
N LEU A 104 -2.08 -3.44 -3.99
CA LEU A 104 -3.04 -2.41 -4.38
C LEU A 104 -2.88 -1.16 -3.52
N HIS A 105 -2.69 -1.33 -2.21
CA HIS A 105 -2.47 -0.22 -1.28
C HIS A 105 -1.15 0.52 -1.54
N GLU A 106 -0.04 -0.20 -1.74
CA GLU A 106 1.28 0.35 -2.09
C GLU A 106 1.25 1.15 -3.40
N MET A 107 0.42 0.73 -4.36
CA MET A 107 0.19 1.45 -5.61
C MET A 107 -0.84 2.61 -5.51
N GLY A 108 -1.45 2.83 -4.34
CA GLY A 108 -2.47 3.85 -4.15
C GLY A 108 -3.81 3.57 -4.85
N LYS A 109 -4.10 2.31 -5.18
CA LYS A 109 -5.39 1.91 -5.76
C LYS A 109 -6.44 1.76 -4.67
N VAL A 110 -7.64 2.28 -4.92
CA VAL A 110 -8.79 2.20 -4.01
C VAL A 110 -10.03 1.75 -4.77
N ASN A 111 -10.89 0.98 -4.13
CA ASN A 111 -12.17 0.59 -4.71
C ASN A 111 -13.12 1.80 -4.71
N LYS A 112 -13.70 2.08 -5.88
CA LYS A 112 -14.75 3.08 -6.04
C LYS A 112 -15.91 2.46 -6.80
N LEU A 113 -17.14 2.81 -6.40
CA LEU A 113 -18.32 2.44 -7.14
C LEU A 113 -18.39 3.22 -8.45
N ASP A 114 -18.89 2.57 -9.49
CA ASP A 114 -19.13 3.20 -10.78
C ASP A 114 -20.21 4.29 -10.69
N THR A 115 -20.13 5.26 -11.60
CA THR A 115 -21.18 6.26 -11.81
C THR A 115 -22.34 5.62 -12.56
N TRP A 116 -23.56 5.78 -12.05
CA TRP A 116 -24.76 5.35 -12.77
C TRP A 116 -25.01 6.25 -13.99
N VAL A 117 -25.15 5.64 -15.16
CA VAL A 117 -25.48 6.33 -16.42
C VAL A 117 -26.91 5.97 -16.80
N PRO A 118 -27.83 6.96 -17.01
CA PRO A 118 -29.24 6.69 -17.20
C PRO A 118 -29.61 5.84 -18.42
N HIS A 119 -28.85 5.99 -19.50
CA HIS A 119 -29.15 5.33 -20.77
C HIS A 119 -27.89 5.10 -21.59
N GLN A 120 -27.89 4.04 -22.40
CA GLN A 120 -26.83 3.77 -23.37
C GLN A 120 -27.11 4.58 -24.65
N LEU A 121 -26.44 5.71 -24.80
CA LEU A 121 -26.64 6.60 -25.95
C LEU A 121 -26.03 6.02 -27.23
N THR A 122 -26.68 6.30 -28.37
CA THR A 122 -26.15 6.08 -29.72
C THR A 122 -26.00 7.43 -30.43
N SER A 123 -25.04 7.50 -31.37
CA SER A 123 -24.62 8.77 -32.01
C SER A 123 -25.74 9.54 -32.72
N ASN A 124 -26.80 8.86 -33.16
CA ASN A 124 -27.90 9.46 -33.92
C ASN A 124 -28.93 10.21 -33.07
N ASN A 125 -28.90 10.08 -31.73
CA ASN A 125 -30.00 10.52 -30.86
C ASN A 125 -29.87 11.95 -30.33
N ILE A 126 -28.76 12.65 -30.59
CA ILE A 126 -28.44 13.92 -29.89
C ILE A 126 -28.99 15.16 -30.60
N GLN A 127 -29.22 15.12 -31.92
CA GLN A 127 -29.46 16.34 -32.72
C GLN A 127 -30.90 16.90 -32.70
N GLN A 128 -31.87 16.22 -32.08
CA GLN A 128 -33.29 16.62 -32.14
C GLN A 128 -33.98 16.70 -30.77
N ILE A 129 -33.21 16.77 -29.67
CA ILE A 129 -33.80 16.75 -28.31
C ILE A 129 -34.28 18.15 -27.93
N VAL A 130 -35.60 18.30 -27.75
CA VAL A 130 -36.21 19.38 -26.95
C VAL A 130 -36.46 18.82 -25.55
N THR A 131 -35.94 19.48 -24.50
CA THR A 131 -36.09 19.03 -23.12
C THR A 131 -37.23 19.76 -22.42
N GLY A 132 -38.07 19.01 -21.72
CA GLY A 132 -39.00 19.49 -20.68
C GLY A 132 -38.87 18.52 -19.50
N ASP A 133 -38.97 19.01 -18.26
CA ASP A 133 -38.77 18.18 -17.08
C ASP A 133 -40.06 18.07 -16.25
N GLU A 134 -40.47 16.84 -16.04
CA GLU A 134 -41.53 16.49 -15.11
C GLU A 134 -40.97 15.53 -14.07
N LYS A 135 -41.15 15.88 -12.81
CA LYS A 135 -40.55 15.14 -11.71
C LYS A 135 -41.61 14.61 -10.77
N TRP A 136 -41.58 13.30 -10.55
CA TRP A 136 -42.32 12.68 -9.46
C TRP A 136 -41.66 13.03 -8.12
N VAL A 137 -42.43 13.63 -7.21
CA VAL A 137 -42.03 13.93 -5.84
C VAL A 137 -42.80 13.02 -4.90
N LEU A 138 -42.09 12.18 -4.13
CA LEU A 138 -42.70 11.31 -3.12
C LEU A 138 -43.15 12.14 -1.91
N TYR A 139 -44.31 11.81 -1.33
CA TYR A 139 -44.76 12.44 -0.08
C TYR A 139 -43.86 12.07 1.09
N VAL A 140 -43.42 10.81 1.13
CA VAL A 140 -42.45 10.29 2.10
C VAL A 140 -41.31 9.68 1.30
N ASN A 141 -40.15 10.32 1.38
CA ASN A 141 -38.94 9.85 0.73
C ASN A 141 -37.98 9.29 1.80
N HIS A 142 -38.10 8.01 2.14
CA HIS A 142 -37.12 7.35 3.00
C HIS A 142 -35.78 7.27 2.28
N THR A 143 -34.80 8.01 2.79
CA THR A 143 -33.41 7.96 2.35
C THR A 143 -32.63 7.16 3.38
N ARG A 144 -31.74 6.27 2.92
CA ARG A 144 -30.87 5.56 3.84
C ARG A 144 -29.86 6.53 4.43
N LYS A 145 -29.81 6.65 5.75
CA LYS A 145 -28.82 7.50 6.42
C LYS A 145 -27.63 6.66 6.86
N HIS A 146 -26.44 7.22 6.68
CA HIS A 146 -25.25 6.64 7.29
C HIS A 146 -25.33 6.79 8.81
N GLN A 147 -25.12 5.69 9.53
CA GLN A 147 -25.08 5.64 10.98
C GLN A 147 -23.63 5.37 11.42
N TRP A 148 -23.16 6.12 12.40
CA TRP A 148 -21.88 5.88 13.06
C TRP A 148 -22.14 5.04 14.30
N ILE A 149 -21.69 3.79 14.29
CA ILE A 149 -21.89 2.81 15.35
C ILE A 149 -20.55 2.12 15.67
N ASN A 150 -20.43 1.51 16.85
CA ASN A 150 -19.25 0.71 17.16
C ASN A 150 -19.23 -0.57 16.32
N SER A 151 -18.05 -1.18 16.18
CA SER A 151 -17.86 -2.35 15.30
C SER A 151 -18.71 -3.57 15.67
N GLU A 152 -19.13 -3.70 16.93
CA GLU A 152 -19.91 -4.84 17.43
C GLU A 152 -21.41 -4.56 17.49
N ASP A 153 -21.81 -3.29 17.33
CA ASP A 153 -23.20 -2.88 17.42
C ASP A 153 -23.93 -3.11 16.08
N LEU A 154 -25.23 -3.41 16.15
CA LEU A 154 -26.07 -3.52 14.96
C LEU A 154 -26.63 -2.14 14.58
N PRO A 155 -26.64 -1.78 13.28
CA PRO A 155 -27.29 -0.55 12.83
C PRO A 155 -28.80 -0.64 13.02
N GLU A 156 -29.43 0.49 13.30
CA GLU A 156 -30.88 0.56 13.37
C GLU A 156 -31.49 0.35 11.97
N PRO A 157 -32.43 -0.59 11.81
CA PRO A 157 -33.02 -0.88 10.50
C PRO A 157 -33.93 0.26 10.03
N GLU A 158 -33.67 0.75 8.83
CA GLU A 158 -34.53 1.76 8.21
C GLU A 158 -35.63 1.13 7.35
N PRO A 159 -36.87 1.69 7.40
CA PRO A 159 -37.99 1.17 6.63
C PRO A 159 -37.74 1.32 5.12
N LYS A 160 -38.01 0.26 4.36
CA LYS A 160 -38.04 0.32 2.90
C LYS A 160 -39.33 1.00 2.45
N ASN A 161 -39.25 1.87 1.46
CA ASN A 161 -40.43 2.36 0.75
C ASN A 161 -41.23 1.16 0.21
N GLY A 162 -42.54 1.16 0.39
CA GLY A 162 -43.42 0.17 -0.24
C GLY A 162 -43.40 0.30 -1.77
N PHE A 163 -43.85 -0.73 -2.48
CA PHE A 163 -43.84 -0.76 -3.95
C PHE A 163 -44.69 0.34 -4.61
N HIS A 164 -45.69 0.88 -3.89
CA HIS A 164 -46.63 1.88 -4.40
C HIS A 164 -46.72 3.11 -3.46
N PRO A 165 -45.67 3.95 -3.40
CA PRO A 165 -45.66 5.12 -2.53
C PRO A 165 -46.54 6.24 -3.09
N LYS A 166 -47.17 7.01 -2.19
CA LYS A 166 -47.90 8.23 -2.58
C LYS A 166 -46.91 9.25 -3.16
N LYS A 167 -47.26 9.85 -4.28
CA LYS A 167 -46.42 10.81 -5.02
C LYS A 167 -47.26 11.86 -5.73
N LEU A 168 -46.65 13.01 -6.00
CA LEU A 168 -47.21 14.11 -6.79
C LEU A 168 -46.33 14.37 -8.02
N MET A 169 -46.93 14.79 -9.12
CA MET A 169 -46.19 15.21 -10.32
C MET A 169 -45.98 16.72 -10.26
N LEU A 170 -44.72 17.14 -10.41
CA LEU A 170 -44.34 18.54 -10.58
C LEU A 170 -43.90 18.73 -12.04
N SER A 171 -44.55 19.63 -12.76
CA SER A 171 -44.15 20.03 -14.12
C SER A 171 -43.56 21.45 -14.03
N ILE A 172 -42.36 21.65 -14.59
CA ILE A 172 -41.62 22.93 -14.57
C ILE A 172 -41.44 23.44 -16.00
#